data_AF-A0A382LMR7-F1
#
_entry.id   AF-A0A382LMR7-F1
#
_cell.length_a   1.000
_cell.length_b   1.000
_cell.length_c   1.000
_cell.angle_alpha   90.00
_cell.angle_beta   90.00
_cell.angle_gamma   90.00
#
_symmetry.space_group_name_H-M   'P 1'
#
loop_
_entity.id
_entity.type
_entity.pdbx_description
1 polymer ?
#
loop_
_entity_poly.entity_id
_entity_poly.type
_entity_poly.pdbx_seq_one_letter_code
_entity_poly.pdbx_strand_id
1 'polypeptide(L)'
;MGTTAARWTSEQAHAWYREAGSIRGCNYLPRSAVNMTEMWQAETFDPVTIDQELGWAQLAGYNSVRIFIQYLVWEDDPVGMKARLDR
;
A
#
# COMPACT_ATOMS: atom_id res chain seq x y z
N MET A 1 13.32 12.73 19.15
CA MET A 1 12.22 12.24 19.99
C MET A 1 10.93 12.48 19.22
N GLY A 2 10.30 11.44 18.70
CA GLY A 2 9.04 11.58 17.95
C GLY A 2 7.91 11.89 18.91
N THR A 3 7.15 12.95 18.63
CA THR A 3 5.90 13.25 19.33
C THR A 3 4.94 12.11 19.12
N THR A 4 4.63 11.34 20.16
CA THR A 4 3.53 10.39 20.15
C THR A 4 2.25 11.18 19.87
N ALA A 5 1.68 11.02 18.68
CA ALA A 5 0.40 11.62 18.37
C ALA A 5 -0.62 11.16 19.43
N ALA A 6 -1.31 12.10 20.06
CA ALA A 6 -2.34 11.77 21.04
C ALA A 6 -3.42 10.91 20.36
N ARG A 7 -3.89 9.88 21.06
CA ARG A 7 -4.99 9.04 20.57
C ARG A 7 -6.20 9.91 20.25
N TRP A 8 -6.79 9.70 19.09
CA TRP A 8 -8.01 10.40 18.68
C TRP A 8 -9.16 10.16 19.66
N THR A 9 -9.97 11.20 19.87
CA THR A 9 -11.28 11.03 20.52
C THR A 9 -12.23 10.25 19.60
N SER A 10 -13.30 9.71 20.19
CA SER A 10 -14.35 9.03 19.42
C SER A 10 -14.96 9.93 18.35
N GLU A 11 -15.13 11.23 18.65
CA GLU A 11 -15.67 12.22 17.70
C GLU A 11 -14.74 12.42 16.51
N GLN A 12 -13.43 12.50 16.73
CA GLN A 12 -12.43 12.63 15.66
C GLN A 12 -12.42 11.39 14.76
N ALA A 13 -12.43 10.20 15.35
CA ALA A 13 -12.51 8.95 14.59
C ALA A 13 -13.80 8.84 13.76
N HIS A 14 -14.94 9.22 14.35
CA HIS A 14 -16.23 9.20 13.64
C HIS A 14 -16.31 10.27 12.54
N ALA A 15 -15.73 11.46 12.75
CA ALA A 15 -15.65 12.50 11.74
C ALA A 15 -14.83 12.04 10.54
N TRP A 16 -13.66 11.47 10.78
CA TRP A 16 -12.82 10.90 9.73
C TRP A 16 -13.54 9.77 8.98
N TYR A 17 -14.20 8.85 9.69
CA TYR A 17 -14.88 7.73 9.03
C TYR A 17 -16.03 8.18 8.12
N ARG A 18 -16.76 9.23 8.51
CA ARG A 18 -17.82 9.82 7.66
C ARG A 18 -17.25 10.44 6.39
N GLU A 19 -16.07 11.05 6.47
CA GLU A 19 -15.38 11.66 5.32
C GLU A 19 -14.74 10.61 4.41
N ALA A 20 -14.02 9.65 4.98
CA ALA A 20 -13.35 8.57 4.25
C ALA A 20 -14.34 7.60 3.57
N GLY A 21 -15.55 7.47 4.14
CA GLY A 21 -16.60 6.59 3.64
C GLY A 21 -16.32 5.11 3.88
N SER A 22 -17.22 4.26 3.36
CA SER A 22 -17.06 2.80 3.48
C SER A 22 -15.84 2.32 2.68
N ILE A 23 -14.99 1.52 3.32
CA ILE A 23 -13.83 0.88 2.70
C ILE A 23 -14.30 -0.11 1.63
N ARG A 24 -13.82 0.06 0.41
CA ARG A 24 -14.02 -0.78 -0.76
C ARG A 24 -12.65 -1.12 -1.30
N GLY A 25 -12.21 -2.35 -1.03
CA GLY A 25 -10.82 -2.74 -1.20
C GLY A 25 -10.61 -4.18 -1.64
N CYS A 26 -9.37 -4.47 -1.99
CA CYS A 26 -8.88 -5.81 -2.26
C CYS A 26 -7.49 -6.02 -1.65
N ASN A 27 -7.07 -7.28 -1.52
CA ASN A 27 -5.64 -7.57 -1.38
C ASN A 27 -5.05 -7.50 -2.78
N TYR A 28 -3.98 -6.73 -2.93
CA TYR A 28 -3.42 -6.41 -4.24
C TYR A 28 -2.09 -7.13 -4.45
N LEU A 29 -1.96 -7.76 -5.62
CA LEU A 29 -0.74 -8.33 -6.17
C LEU A 29 -0.74 -7.98 -7.67
N PRO A 30 0.31 -7.34 -8.20
CA PRO A 30 0.32 -6.97 -9.62
C PRO A 30 0.34 -8.21 -10.50
N ARG A 31 -0.23 -8.14 -11.71
CA ARG A 31 -0.18 -9.28 -12.65
C ARG A 31 1.23 -9.73 -13.04
N SER A 32 2.23 -8.90 -12.78
CA SER A 32 3.65 -9.17 -13.03
C SER A 32 4.32 -10.01 -11.93
N ALA A 33 3.63 -10.30 -10.83
CA ALA A 33 4.17 -11.07 -9.71
C ALA A 33 3.26 -12.26 -9.36
N VAL A 34 3.86 -13.41 -9.06
CA VAL A 34 3.15 -14.61 -8.58
C VAL A 34 2.99 -14.63 -7.07
N ASN A 35 3.76 -13.81 -6.35
CA ASN A 35 3.67 -13.66 -4.90
C ASN A 35 4.15 -12.28 -4.43
N MET A 36 3.88 -11.97 -3.16
CA MET A 36 4.19 -10.67 -2.58
C MET A 36 5.71 -10.42 -2.45
N THR A 37 6.55 -11.45 -2.30
CA THR A 37 8.02 -11.31 -2.29
C THR A 37 8.51 -10.79 -3.64
N GLU A 38 8.08 -11.42 -4.73
CA GLU A 38 8.42 -11.03 -6.09
C GLU A 38 7.91 -9.62 -6.43
N MET A 39 6.75 -9.22 -5.90
CA MET A 39 6.26 -7.85 -6.07
C MET A 39 7.27 -6.78 -5.60
N TRP A 40 8.10 -7.05 -4.58
CA TRP A 40 9.01 -6.06 -3.99
C TRP A 40 10.48 -6.18 -4.40
N GLN A 41 10.87 -7.28 -5.05
CA GLN A 41 12.26 -7.51 -5.49
C GLN A 41 12.69 -6.49 -6.55
N ALA A 42 13.99 -6.17 -6.57
CA ALA A 42 14.53 -5.12 -7.43
C ALA A 42 14.32 -5.42 -8.92
N GLU A 43 14.48 -6.68 -9.28
CA GLU A 43 14.49 -7.20 -10.63
C GLU A 43 13.09 -7.26 -11.25
N THR A 44 12.05 -7.31 -10.41
CA THR A 44 10.66 -7.58 -10.80
C THR A 44 9.68 -6.48 -10.38
N PHE A 45 10.12 -5.51 -9.57
CA PHE A 45 9.30 -4.36 -9.20
C PHE A 45 8.92 -3.54 -10.45
N ASP A 46 7.63 -3.59 -10.80
CA ASP A 46 7.08 -2.95 -12.00
C ASP A 46 6.08 -1.85 -11.59
N PRO A 47 6.57 -0.62 -11.32
CA PRO A 47 5.71 0.49 -10.89
C PRO A 47 4.74 0.94 -11.98
N VAL A 48 5.05 0.69 -13.26
CA VAL A 48 4.19 1.09 -14.39
C VAL A 48 2.94 0.21 -14.44
N THR A 49 3.10 -1.11 -14.29
CA THR A 49 1.95 -2.02 -14.16
C THR A 49 1.16 -1.73 -12.89
N ILE A 50 1.84 -1.42 -11.77
CA ILE A 50 1.16 -1.08 -10.51
C ILE A 50 0.28 0.16 -10.67
N ASP A 51 0.81 1.24 -11.23
CA ASP A 51 0.05 2.47 -11.47
C ASP A 51 -1.17 2.23 -12.37
N GLN A 52 -1.00 1.46 -13.46
CA GLN A 52 -2.09 1.11 -14.36
C GLN A 52 -3.22 0.35 -13.66
N GLU A 53 -2.87 -0.70 -12.90
CA GLU A 53 -3.86 -1.56 -12.24
C GLU A 53 -4.57 -0.85 -11.08
N LEU A 54 -3.84 -0.03 -10.31
CA LEU A 54 -4.44 0.82 -9.28
C LEU A 54 -5.32 1.92 -9.90
N GLY A 55 -4.96 2.45 -11.06
CA GLY A 55 -5.81 3.34 -11.85
C GLY A 55 -7.12 2.67 -12.27
N TRP A 56 -7.08 1.41 -12.72
CA TRP A 56 -8.30 0.63 -13.00
C TRP A 56 -9.14 0.39 -11.75
N ALA A 57 -8.51 0.06 -10.61
CA ALA A 57 -9.22 -0.11 -9.35
C ALA A 57 -9.94 1.18 -8.93
N GLN A 58 -9.30 2.33 -9.08
CA GLN A 58 -9.91 3.63 -8.81
C GLN A 58 -11.12 3.89 -9.74
N LEU A 59 -10.99 3.64 -11.04
CA LEU A 59 -12.10 3.79 -12.00
C LEU A 59 -13.27 2.85 -11.70
N ALA A 60 -12.99 1.65 -11.18
CA ALA A 60 -14.00 0.71 -10.72
C ALA A 60 -14.64 1.07 -9.36
N GLY A 61 -14.16 2.12 -8.69
CA GLY A 61 -14.73 2.64 -7.44
C GLY A 61 -14.13 2.06 -6.16
N TYR A 62 -12.99 1.37 -6.24
CA TYR A 62 -12.20 1.01 -5.06
C TYR A 62 -11.54 2.27 -4.46
N ASN A 63 -11.44 2.31 -3.12
CA ASN A 63 -10.82 3.41 -2.38
C ASN A 63 -9.73 2.95 -1.41
N SER A 64 -9.34 1.68 -1.48
CA SER A 64 -8.31 1.09 -0.63
C SER A 64 -7.71 -0.15 -1.28
N VAL A 65 -6.45 -0.42 -1.00
CA VAL A 65 -5.82 -1.71 -1.29
C VAL A 65 -5.03 -2.17 -0.07
N ARG A 66 -4.89 -3.48 0.07
CA ARG A 66 -4.03 -4.09 1.08
C ARG A 66 -2.88 -4.81 0.40
N ILE A 67 -1.67 -4.41 0.76
CA ILE A 67 -0.41 -5.02 0.34
C ILE A 67 0.32 -5.63 1.54
N PHE A 68 1.29 -6.50 1.27
CA PHE A 68 2.14 -7.09 2.30
C PHE A 68 3.57 -6.64 2.07
N ILE A 69 4.13 -5.92 3.03
CA ILE A 69 5.56 -5.59 3.05
C ILE A 69 6.36 -6.83 3.36
N GLN A 70 7.48 -7.03 2.64
CA GLN A 70 8.25 -8.26 2.68
C GLN A 70 9.56 -8.07 3.42
N TYR A 71 9.63 -8.68 4.61
CA TYR A 71 10.81 -8.61 5.47
C TYR A 71 12.06 -9.16 4.78
N LEU A 72 11.96 -10.27 4.03
CA LEU A 72 13.13 -10.86 3.34
C LEU A 72 13.73 -9.91 2.30
N VAL A 73 12.89 -9.16 1.57
CA VAL A 73 13.35 -8.15 0.60
C VAL A 73 13.99 -6.96 1.30
N TRP A 74 13.41 -6.55 2.44
CA TRP A 74 13.99 -5.48 3.26
C TRP A 74 15.31 -5.92 3.92
N GLU A 75 15.44 -7.17 4.36
CA GLU A 75 16.64 -7.69 5.00
C GLU A 75 17.83 -7.73 4.02
N ASP A 76 17.56 -8.05 2.75
CA ASP A 76 18.56 -8.06 1.67
C ASP A 76 18.90 -6.65 1.15
N ASP A 77 17.89 -5.81 0.87
CA ASP A 77 18.05 -4.45 0.34
C ASP A 77 17.12 -3.45 1.05
N PRO A 78 17.47 -2.98 2.27
CA PRO A 78 16.62 -2.08 3.03
C PRO A 78 16.40 -0.73 2.35
N VAL A 79 17.43 -0.21 1.67
CA VAL A 79 17.41 1.11 1.04
C VAL A 79 16.57 1.06 -0.23
N GLY A 80 16.79 0.07 -1.09
CA GLY A 80 16.01 -0.07 -2.31
C GLY A 80 14.57 -0.50 -2.05
N MET A 81 14.29 -1.34 -1.04
CA MET A 81 12.92 -1.66 -0.65
C MET A 81 12.14 -0.41 -0.21
N LYS A 82 12.74 0.47 0.59
CA LYS A 82 12.14 1.77 0.94
C LYS A 82 11.96 2.68 -0.28
N ALA A 83 12.95 2.76 -1.17
CA ALA A 83 12.84 3.55 -2.39
C ALA A 83 11.72 3.07 -3.33
N ARG A 84 11.38 1.77 -3.32
CA ARG A 84 10.22 1.21 -4.04
C ARG A 84 8.89 1.53 -3.35
N LEU A 85 8.88 1.64 -2.02
CA LEU A 85 7.69 2.05 -1.26
C LEU A 85 7.32 3.54 -1.47
N ASP A 86 8.33 4.38 -1.73
CA ASP A 86 8.16 5.81 -1.99
C ASP A 86 7.71 6.13 -3.44
N ARG A 87 7.59 5.10 -4.30
CA ARG A 87 7.13 5.21 -5.69
C ARG A 87 5.61 5.07 -5.77
#